data_AF-A0A4U3M2R8-F1
#
_entry.id   AF-A0A4U3M2R8-F1
#
_cell.length_a   1.000
_cell.length_b   1.000
_cell.length_c   1.000
_cell.angle_alpha   90.00
_cell.angle_beta   90.00
_cell.angle_gamma   90.00
#
_symmetry.space_group_name_H-M   'P 1'
#
loop_
_entity.id
_entity.type
_entity.pdbx_description
1 polymer ?
#
loop_
_entity_poly.entity_id
_entity_poly.type
_entity_poly.pdbx_seq_one_letter_code
_entity_poly.pdbx_strand_id
1 'polypeptide(L)'
;MLAYGLLALVLSTVLAVVTWSVVSDYLTQQRDESAESVTSDNAAALRYGLFGAPQPCVPARERADCSGLTLQPGVQVLQVLRTLPSTDAAASMAYVDDEWYSLTGRPSDLPPDLIRTALGGNTVHRRIEVSGQPVLAVGVPMGRPDEAYFEWHPLTALDNTLLKLKLTLIAAAIATALVGLAVGRLASTLALRPLAELNRVADAVARGKLDARLLAEQDRDLGGLARSFNQTASALERRVAADARFAGDVSHELRTPLMTMLNSMQLIQNHRAELPAAVREPVELLGDDLDRFRRLVIDLLEISRDDGGDRGSREIVRIADLVRAAADATAGREVTTVEPEAEGLTLQADKRRLERVIANLVENAEDHAGGCKGVGVEAGGLGVIITVDDAGPGIAAEDRTRIFERFGRGETSGRGRGVGLGLAIVARHVQWHHGTIQVTTRPGGGARFIVELPAKTS
;
A
#
# COMPACT_ATOMS: atom_id res chain seq x y z
N MET A 1 -8.54 -6.04 3.52
CA MET A 1 -9.00 -5.35 4.74
C MET A 1 -10.41 -4.77 4.60
N LEU A 2 -10.63 -3.77 3.72
CA LEU A 2 -11.95 -3.11 3.60
C LEU A 2 -13.09 -4.05 3.19
N ALA A 3 -12.82 -5.03 2.33
CA ALA A 3 -13.84 -5.95 1.82
C ALA A 3 -14.58 -6.75 2.92
N TYR A 4 -13.87 -7.23 3.94
CA TYR A 4 -14.47 -8.02 5.03
C TYR A 4 -15.35 -7.16 5.96
N GLY A 5 -14.88 -5.96 6.31
CA GLY A 5 -15.67 -5.00 7.09
C GLY A 5 -16.91 -4.54 6.32
N LEU A 6 -16.79 -4.32 5.01
CA LEU A 6 -17.88 -3.89 4.15
C LEU A 6 -18.92 -5.00 3.96
N LEU A 7 -18.48 -6.25 3.78
CA LEU A 7 -19.38 -7.41 3.71
C LEU A 7 -20.12 -7.64 5.03
N ALA A 8 -19.43 -7.57 6.17
CA ALA A 8 -20.04 -7.69 7.49
C ALA A 8 -21.06 -6.56 7.74
N LEU A 9 -20.72 -5.33 7.36
CA LEU A 9 -21.63 -4.18 7.45
C LEU A 9 -22.87 -4.37 6.59
N VAL A 10 -22.72 -4.77 5.33
CA VAL A 10 -23.85 -5.00 4.41
C VAL A 10 -24.77 -6.09 4.97
N LEU A 11 -24.22 -7.24 5.36
CA LEU A 11 -25.00 -8.35 5.90
C LEU A 11 -25.73 -7.94 7.18
N SER A 12 -25.05 -7.26 8.09
CA SER A 12 -25.65 -6.80 9.35
C SER A 12 -26.71 -5.73 9.12
N THR A 13 -26.53 -4.86 8.13
CA THR A 13 -27.52 -3.82 7.77
C THR A 13 -28.76 -4.46 7.17
N VAL A 14 -28.60 -5.42 6.25
CA VAL A 14 -29.72 -6.16 5.67
C VAL A 14 -30.50 -6.89 6.76
N LEU A 15 -29.80 -7.61 7.66
CA LEU A 15 -30.45 -8.29 8.78
C LEU A 15 -31.20 -7.30 9.68
N ALA A 16 -30.57 -6.18 10.05
CA ALA A 16 -31.20 -5.16 10.89
C ALA A 16 -32.46 -4.56 10.24
N VAL A 17 -32.43 -4.28 8.93
CA VAL A 17 -33.59 -3.75 8.19
C VAL A 17 -34.72 -4.78 8.12
N VAL A 18 -34.40 -6.06 7.83
CA VAL A 18 -35.40 -7.13 7.80
C VAL A 18 -36.01 -7.34 9.19
N THR A 19 -35.19 -7.43 10.23
CA THR A 19 -35.67 -7.58 11.61
C THR A 19 -36.53 -6.39 12.04
N TRP A 20 -36.11 -5.15 11.73
CA TRP A 20 -36.91 -3.96 11.99
C TRP A 20 -38.26 -4.04 11.29
N SER A 21 -38.27 -4.35 9.99
CA SER A 21 -39.49 -4.42 9.19
C SER A 21 -40.47 -5.45 9.75
N VAL A 22 -40.02 -6.68 10.01
CA VAL A 22 -40.88 -7.76 10.48
C VAL A 22 -41.41 -7.49 11.89
N VAL A 23 -40.54 -7.05 12.81
CA VAL A 23 -40.94 -6.85 14.21
C VAL A 23 -41.81 -5.61 14.37
N SER A 24 -41.50 -4.51 13.67
CA SER A 24 -42.33 -3.30 13.74
C SER A 24 -43.73 -3.53 13.19
N ASP A 25 -43.85 -4.21 12.04
CA ASP A 25 -45.14 -4.55 11.43
C ASP A 25 -45.96 -5.45 12.36
N TYR A 26 -45.34 -6.51 12.91
CA TYR A 26 -45.99 -7.41 13.86
C TYR A 26 -46.50 -6.69 15.12
N LEU A 27 -45.65 -5.88 15.78
CA LEU A 27 -46.05 -5.16 17.00
C LEU A 27 -47.14 -4.13 16.74
N THR A 28 -47.11 -3.49 15.58
CA THR A 28 -48.08 -2.47 15.17
C THR A 28 -49.44 -3.11 14.88
N GLN A 29 -49.45 -4.20 14.10
CA GLN A 29 -50.66 -4.96 13.83
C GLN A 29 -51.26 -5.59 15.10
N GLN A 30 -50.43 -6.20 15.95
CA GLN A 30 -50.86 -6.77 17.22
C GLN A 30 -51.48 -5.71 18.14
N ARG A 31 -50.94 -4.48 18.12
CA ARG A 31 -51.49 -3.37 18.91
C ARG A 31 -52.86 -2.93 18.38
N ASP A 32 -53.05 -2.89 17.06
CA ASP A 32 -54.34 -2.55 16.44
C ASP A 32 -55.40 -3.60 16.78
N GLU A 33 -55.10 -4.89 16.55
CA GLU A 33 -56.02 -5.99 16.84
C GLU A 33 -56.39 -6.07 18.34
N SER A 34 -55.42 -5.88 19.22
CA SER A 34 -55.65 -5.86 20.67
C SER A 34 -56.53 -4.68 21.10
N ALA A 35 -56.32 -3.49 20.51
CA ALA A 35 -57.12 -2.32 20.82
C ALA A 35 -58.57 -2.46 20.33
N GLU A 36 -58.76 -3.02 19.13
CA GLU A 36 -60.10 -3.32 18.60
C GLU A 36 -60.84 -4.35 19.45
N SER A 37 -60.18 -5.44 19.84
CA SER A 37 -60.76 -6.48 20.69
C SER A 37 -61.19 -5.90 22.04
N VAL A 38 -60.30 -5.17 22.73
CA VAL A 38 -60.60 -4.56 24.05
C VAL A 38 -61.74 -3.55 23.94
N THR A 39 -61.73 -2.70 22.92
CA THR A 39 -62.80 -1.70 22.71
C THR A 39 -64.13 -2.39 22.40
N SER A 40 -64.12 -3.49 21.65
CA SER A 40 -65.32 -4.26 21.32
C SER A 40 -65.89 -4.99 22.53
N ASP A 41 -65.04 -5.55 23.38
CA ASP A 41 -65.43 -6.18 24.64
C ASP A 41 -66.04 -5.13 25.61
N ASN A 42 -65.42 -3.95 25.70
CA ASN A 42 -65.93 -2.82 26.48
C ASN A 42 -67.26 -2.29 25.92
N ALA A 43 -67.41 -2.18 24.60
CA ALA A 43 -68.66 -1.80 23.96
C ALA A 43 -69.77 -2.83 24.22
N ALA A 44 -69.45 -4.13 24.18
CA ALA A 44 -70.39 -5.20 24.49
C ALA A 44 -70.82 -5.19 25.96
N ALA A 45 -69.88 -4.93 26.88
CA ALA A 45 -70.16 -4.77 28.30
C ALA A 45 -71.02 -3.53 28.59
N LEU A 46 -70.73 -2.40 27.93
CA LEU A 46 -71.54 -1.18 28.01
C LEU A 46 -72.97 -1.45 27.50
N ARG A 47 -73.08 -2.07 26.32
CA ARG A 47 -74.38 -2.48 25.75
C ARG A 47 -75.15 -3.38 26.71
N TYR A 48 -74.50 -4.36 27.32
CA TYR A 48 -75.13 -5.24 28.31
C TYR A 48 -75.58 -4.47 29.56
N GLY A 49 -74.77 -3.52 30.06
CA GLY A 49 -75.13 -2.70 31.21
C GLY A 49 -76.27 -1.72 30.94
N LEU A 50 -76.38 -1.18 29.72
CA LEU A 50 -77.44 -0.24 29.33
C LEU A 50 -78.76 -0.93 28.99
N PHE A 51 -78.71 -2.07 28.29
CA PHE A 51 -79.89 -2.70 27.69
C PHE A 51 -80.20 -4.09 28.25
N GLY A 52 -79.32 -4.65 29.09
CA GLY A 52 -79.45 -5.99 29.66
C GLY A 52 -79.02 -7.13 28.76
N ALA A 53 -79.32 -8.35 29.20
CA ALA A 53 -79.08 -9.55 28.40
C ALA A 53 -79.91 -9.48 27.11
N PRO A 54 -79.35 -9.89 25.96
CA PRO A 54 -80.11 -9.97 24.72
C PRO A 54 -81.31 -10.89 24.93
N GLN A 55 -82.52 -10.34 24.90
CA GLN A 55 -83.73 -11.13 25.01
C GLN A 55 -83.91 -11.93 23.72
N PRO A 56 -84.09 -13.26 23.77
CA PRO A 56 -84.36 -14.03 22.57
C PRO A 56 -85.66 -13.53 21.94
N CYS A 57 -85.64 -13.23 20.64
CA CYS A 57 -86.83 -12.83 19.91
C CYS A 57 -87.91 -13.91 20.08
N VAL A 58 -88.96 -13.59 20.82
CA VAL A 58 -90.13 -14.48 20.92
C VAL A 58 -90.93 -14.28 19.63
N PRO A 59 -91.17 -15.33 18.82
CA PRO A 59 -92.01 -15.19 17.64
C PRO A 59 -93.46 -15.03 18.08
N ALA A 60 -93.97 -13.79 18.10
CA ALA A 60 -95.36 -13.52 18.40
C ALA A 60 -96.17 -13.49 17.09
N ARG A 61 -97.18 -14.37 17.00
CA ARG A 61 -98.08 -14.53 15.85
C ARG A 61 -98.91 -13.28 15.49
N GLU A 62 -98.80 -12.17 16.23
CA GLU A 62 -99.59 -10.95 15.99
C GLU A 62 -98.86 -9.60 16.12
N ARG A 63 -97.56 -9.56 16.43
CA ARG A 63 -96.69 -8.38 16.24
C ARG A 63 -95.25 -8.78 16.56
N ALA A 64 -94.37 -8.73 15.57
CA ALA A 64 -92.94 -8.84 15.81
C ALA A 64 -92.46 -7.54 16.47
N ASP A 65 -92.61 -7.44 17.79
CA ASP A 65 -91.93 -6.40 18.55
C ASP A 65 -90.52 -6.89 18.89
N CYS A 66 -89.67 -6.89 17.87
CA CYS A 66 -88.22 -6.94 18.04
C CYS A 66 -87.64 -5.51 18.16
N SER A 67 -88.50 -4.52 18.46
CA SER A 67 -88.08 -3.14 18.73
C SER A 67 -87.88 -3.06 20.23
N GLY A 68 -86.67 -3.24 20.73
CA GLY A 68 -85.45 -2.52 20.43
C GLY A 68 -84.71 -2.56 21.77
N LEU A 69 -83.39 -2.55 21.76
CA LEU A 69 -82.58 -2.49 22.99
C LEU A 69 -83.07 -1.32 23.88
N THR A 70 -83.97 -1.47 24.85
CA THR A 70 -84.49 -0.33 25.63
C THR A 70 -83.60 -0.07 26.83
N LEU A 71 -83.31 1.21 27.10
CA LEU A 71 -82.53 1.58 28.29
C LEU A 71 -83.21 1.03 29.54
N GLN A 72 -82.44 0.34 30.38
CA GLN A 72 -82.95 -0.16 31.64
C GLN A 72 -83.43 0.99 32.54
N PRO A 73 -84.61 0.88 33.16
CA PRO A 73 -85.13 1.94 34.03
C PRO A 73 -84.18 2.28 35.17
N GLY A 74 -83.80 3.56 35.29
CA GLY A 74 -82.92 4.06 36.36
C GLY A 74 -81.42 3.88 36.12
N VAL A 75 -81.00 3.35 34.98
CA VAL A 75 -79.58 3.24 34.60
C VAL A 75 -79.08 4.56 34.02
N GLN A 76 -77.97 5.07 34.57
CA GLN A 76 -77.28 6.25 34.03
C GLN A 76 -76.11 5.81 33.15
N VAL A 77 -76.05 6.30 31.91
CA VAL A 77 -75.00 5.93 30.95
C VAL A 77 -73.60 6.16 31.52
N LEU A 78 -73.38 7.31 32.16
CA LEU A 78 -72.10 7.65 32.78
C LEU A 78 -71.72 6.71 33.94
N GLN A 79 -72.69 6.17 34.68
CA GLN A 79 -72.43 5.23 35.77
C GLN A 79 -71.95 3.88 35.24
N VAL A 80 -72.59 3.35 34.18
CA VAL A 80 -72.16 2.11 33.53
C VAL A 80 -70.79 2.29 32.88
N LEU A 81 -70.57 3.43 32.21
CA LEU A 81 -69.29 3.75 31.59
C LEU A 81 -68.13 3.71 32.60
N ARG A 82 -68.32 4.21 33.83
CA ARG A 82 -67.33 4.16 34.93
C ARG A 82 -67.01 2.76 35.43
N THR A 83 -67.87 1.77 35.17
CA THR A 83 -67.65 0.39 35.62
C THR A 83 -66.85 -0.44 34.62
N LEU A 84 -66.63 0.07 33.40
CA LEU A 84 -65.84 -0.61 32.39
C LEU A 84 -64.37 -0.68 32.82
N PRO A 85 -63.67 -1.79 32.52
CA PRO A 85 -62.24 -1.88 32.73
C PRO A 85 -61.52 -0.92 31.76
N SER A 86 -61.20 0.28 32.24
CA SER A 86 -60.33 1.21 31.53
C SER A 86 -58.89 0.97 31.96
N THR A 87 -57.96 0.99 31.01
CA THR A 87 -56.55 1.23 31.37
C THR A 87 -56.42 2.67 31.89
N ASP A 88 -55.49 2.95 32.82
CA ASP A 88 -55.32 4.26 33.47
C ASP A 88 -55.11 5.46 32.50
N ALA A 89 -54.92 5.18 31.21
CA ALA A 89 -54.69 6.17 30.16
C ALA A 89 -55.69 6.09 28.99
N ALA A 90 -56.71 5.22 29.06
CA ALA A 90 -57.79 5.17 28.08
C ALA A 90 -58.90 6.19 28.40
N ALA A 91 -59.55 6.68 27.35
CA ALA A 91 -60.64 7.63 27.34
C ALA A 91 -61.78 6.95 26.65
N SER A 92 -62.78 6.66 27.45
CA SER A 92 -64.00 6.01 27.05
C SER A 92 -65.05 7.07 26.80
N MET A 93 -65.64 7.01 25.62
CA MET A 93 -66.72 7.89 25.17
C MET A 93 -67.84 7.03 24.60
N ALA A 94 -69.08 7.47 24.77
CA ALA A 94 -70.25 6.81 24.19
C ALA A 94 -71.17 7.90 23.62
N TYR A 95 -71.74 7.62 22.45
CA TYR A 95 -72.81 8.40 21.85
C TYR A 95 -74.09 7.55 21.93
N VAL A 96 -75.04 7.98 22.75
CA VAL A 96 -76.30 7.27 23.05
C VAL A 96 -77.43 8.29 23.09
N ASP A 97 -78.56 7.98 22.43
CA ASP A 97 -79.76 8.86 22.39
C ASP A 97 -79.42 10.33 22.07
N ASP A 98 -78.63 10.56 21.01
CA ASP A 98 -78.17 11.88 20.54
C ASP A 98 -77.32 12.71 21.51
N GLU A 99 -76.81 12.10 22.59
CA GLU A 99 -75.94 12.75 23.56
C GLU A 99 -74.57 12.06 23.70
N TRP A 100 -73.54 12.88 23.95
CA TRP A 100 -72.19 12.41 24.23
C TRP A 100 -71.96 12.23 25.72
N TYR A 101 -71.50 11.04 26.09
CA TYR A 101 -71.05 10.69 27.43
C TYR A 101 -69.55 10.38 27.37
N SER A 102 -68.75 11.00 28.24
CA SER A 102 -67.29 10.84 28.25
C SER A 102 -66.78 10.80 29.69
N LEU A 103 -65.87 9.85 29.98
CA LEU A 103 -65.17 9.81 31.27
C LEU A 103 -63.96 10.74 31.27
N THR A 104 -63.16 10.62 30.23
CA THR A 104 -61.94 11.38 29.96
C THR A 104 -61.91 11.65 28.45
N GLY A 105 -61.19 12.69 28.01
CA GLY A 105 -61.17 13.11 26.60
C GLY A 105 -62.38 13.94 26.17
N ARG A 106 -62.41 14.35 24.89
CA ARG A 106 -63.53 15.10 24.30
C ARG A 106 -63.91 14.49 22.96
N PRO A 107 -65.20 14.50 22.58
CA PRO A 107 -65.62 14.08 21.23
C PRO A 107 -64.92 14.86 20.11
N SER A 108 -64.51 16.10 20.37
CA SER A 108 -63.72 16.92 19.43
C SER A 108 -62.32 16.37 19.13
N ASP A 109 -61.82 15.47 19.96
CA ASP A 109 -60.51 14.84 19.79
C ASP A 109 -60.58 13.69 18.75
N LEU A 110 -61.78 13.20 18.43
CA LEU A 110 -61.99 12.12 17.47
C LEU A 110 -62.18 12.68 16.03
N PRO A 111 -61.58 12.03 15.02
CA PRO A 111 -61.80 12.39 13.62
C PRO A 111 -63.28 12.24 13.21
N PRO A 112 -63.88 13.21 12.49
CA PRO A 112 -65.28 13.14 12.07
C PRO A 112 -65.63 11.94 11.19
N ASP A 113 -64.68 11.43 10.42
CA ASP A 113 -64.83 10.21 9.61
C ASP A 113 -64.87 8.93 10.45
N LEU A 114 -64.11 8.89 11.55
CA LEU A 114 -64.13 7.77 12.50
C LEU A 114 -65.49 7.71 13.20
N ILE A 115 -66.01 8.86 13.66
CA ILE A 115 -67.33 8.96 14.28
C ILE A 115 -68.42 8.46 13.32
N ARG A 116 -68.45 8.99 12.08
CA ARG A 116 -69.46 8.61 11.08
C ARG A 116 -69.43 7.12 10.72
N THR A 117 -68.25 6.54 10.62
CA THR A 117 -68.10 5.10 10.29
C THR A 117 -68.63 4.21 11.43
N ALA A 118 -68.31 4.58 12.68
CA ALA A 118 -68.79 3.86 13.87
C ALA A 118 -70.31 3.95 14.04
N LEU A 119 -70.88 5.16 13.92
CA LEU A 119 -72.34 5.36 13.98
C LEU A 119 -73.07 4.68 12.82
N GLY A 120 -72.42 4.58 11.65
CA GLY A 120 -72.88 3.83 10.49
C GLY A 120 -72.84 2.31 10.62
N GLY A 121 -72.48 1.78 11.80
CA GLY A 121 -72.54 0.35 12.10
C GLY A 121 -71.26 -0.44 11.82
N ASN A 122 -70.12 0.23 11.56
CA ASN A 122 -68.85 -0.44 11.27
C ASN A 122 -67.79 -0.13 12.32
N THR A 123 -67.06 -1.16 12.77
CA THR A 123 -65.87 -0.95 13.60
C THR A 123 -64.76 -0.26 12.80
N VAL A 124 -64.11 0.72 13.39
CA VAL A 124 -63.03 1.50 12.76
C VAL A 124 -61.98 1.89 13.78
N HIS A 125 -60.71 1.87 13.39
CA HIS A 125 -59.62 2.41 14.18
C HIS A 125 -58.81 3.45 13.40
N ARG A 126 -58.19 4.39 14.09
CA ARG A 126 -57.30 5.40 13.49
C ARG A 126 -56.25 5.89 14.48
N ARG A 127 -55.00 5.98 14.01
CA ARG A 127 -53.93 6.64 14.75
C ARG A 127 -54.11 8.15 14.65
N ILE A 128 -54.14 8.81 15.80
CA ILE A 128 -54.29 10.26 15.94
C ILE A 128 -53.32 10.78 17.00
N GLU A 129 -53.19 12.09 17.06
CA GLU A 129 -52.42 12.77 18.11
C GLU A 129 -53.38 13.62 18.93
N VAL A 130 -53.38 13.42 20.24
CA VAL A 130 -54.23 14.20 21.13
C VAL A 130 -53.39 14.72 22.29
N SER A 131 -53.45 16.03 22.51
CA SER A 131 -52.61 16.73 23.49
C SER A 131 -51.10 16.40 23.38
N GLY A 132 -50.60 16.21 22.15
CA GLY A 132 -49.19 15.89 21.90
C GLY A 132 -48.80 14.43 22.14
N GLN A 133 -49.77 13.53 22.36
CA GLN A 133 -49.53 12.11 22.56
C GLN A 133 -50.13 11.29 21.41
N PRO A 134 -49.36 10.38 20.80
CA PRO A 134 -49.87 9.47 19.79
C PRO A 134 -50.78 8.43 20.45
N VAL A 135 -52.00 8.31 19.94
CA VAL A 135 -53.00 7.35 20.41
C VAL A 135 -53.65 6.66 19.23
N LEU A 136 -54.18 5.46 19.48
CA LEU A 136 -55.02 4.74 18.54
C LEU A 136 -56.48 4.87 18.98
N ALA A 137 -57.26 5.69 18.28
CA ALA A 137 -58.69 5.81 18.50
C ALA A 137 -59.43 4.65 17.82
N VAL A 138 -60.34 4.02 18.54
CA VAL A 138 -61.18 2.92 18.05
C VAL A 138 -62.65 3.29 18.30
N GLY A 139 -63.50 3.09 17.30
CA GLY A 139 -64.95 3.25 17.38
C GLY A 139 -65.65 1.95 17.05
N VAL A 140 -66.61 1.55 17.89
CA VAL A 140 -67.38 0.31 17.78
C VAL A 140 -68.87 0.62 17.90
N PRO A 141 -69.75 0.12 17.00
CA PRO A 141 -71.19 0.33 17.09
C PRO A 141 -71.80 -0.41 18.29
N MET A 142 -72.83 0.18 18.92
CA MET A 142 -73.51 -0.42 20.09
C MET A 142 -74.78 -1.22 19.73
N GLY A 143 -75.05 -1.40 18.44
CA GLY A 143 -76.11 -2.29 17.93
C GLY A 143 -77.44 -1.59 17.61
N ARG A 144 -77.69 -0.40 18.17
CA ARG A 144 -78.72 0.52 17.66
C ARG A 144 -78.14 1.43 16.57
N PRO A 145 -78.97 1.90 15.61
CA PRO A 145 -78.56 2.95 14.68
C PRO A 145 -78.13 4.20 15.45
N ASP A 146 -77.12 4.91 14.95
CA ASP A 146 -76.63 6.17 15.53
C ASP A 146 -76.17 6.06 16.99
N GLU A 147 -75.71 4.88 17.43
CA GLU A 147 -75.06 4.68 18.74
C GLU A 147 -73.70 3.99 18.61
N ALA A 148 -72.66 4.58 19.19
CA ALA A 148 -71.30 4.03 19.15
C ALA A 148 -70.52 4.29 20.44
N TYR A 149 -69.61 3.37 20.75
CA TYR A 149 -68.61 3.46 21.81
C TYR A 149 -67.25 3.75 21.20
N PHE A 150 -66.48 4.63 21.85
CA PHE A 150 -65.17 5.05 21.39
C PHE A 150 -64.15 4.94 22.52
N GLU A 151 -62.96 4.48 22.18
CA GLU A 151 -61.84 4.38 23.11
C GLU A 151 -60.53 4.73 22.42
N TRP A 152 -59.69 5.56 23.05
CA TRP A 152 -58.31 5.78 22.59
C TRP A 152 -57.30 4.88 23.35
N HIS A 153 -56.27 4.41 22.67
CA HIS A 153 -55.24 3.56 23.25
C HIS A 153 -53.88 4.22 23.08
N PRO A 154 -53.19 4.63 24.15
CA PRO A 154 -51.88 5.27 24.01
C PRO A 154 -50.87 4.39 23.28
N LEU A 155 -50.10 5.02 22.38
CA LEU A 155 -49.04 4.37 21.59
C LEU A 155 -47.64 4.66 22.13
N THR A 156 -47.51 5.48 23.19
CA THR A 156 -46.21 5.85 23.78
C THR A 156 -45.34 4.67 24.20
N ALA A 157 -45.94 3.61 24.75
CA ALA A 157 -45.22 2.40 25.11
C ALA A 157 -44.72 1.63 23.87
N LEU A 158 -45.52 1.59 22.79
CA LEU A 158 -45.15 0.99 21.52
C LEU A 158 -44.02 1.78 20.87
N ASP A 159 -44.15 3.10 20.77
CA ASP A 159 -43.15 3.99 20.18
C ASP A 159 -41.81 3.92 20.92
N ASN A 160 -41.84 3.89 22.26
CA ASN A 160 -40.63 3.71 23.07
C ASN A 160 -39.99 2.34 22.84
N THR A 161 -40.78 1.29 22.66
CA THR A 161 -40.28 -0.05 22.37
C THR A 161 -39.64 -0.12 20.99
N LEU A 162 -40.31 0.46 19.98
CA LEU A 162 -39.79 0.59 18.62
C LEU A 162 -38.50 1.44 18.62
N LEU A 163 -38.44 2.56 19.31
CA LEU A 163 -37.22 3.37 19.39
C LEU A 163 -36.06 2.60 20.02
N LYS A 164 -36.29 1.88 21.12
CA LYS A 164 -35.28 1.02 21.75
C LYS A 164 -34.81 -0.07 20.80
N LEU A 165 -35.73 -0.74 20.10
CA LEU A 165 -35.41 -1.75 19.11
C LEU A 165 -34.56 -1.18 17.96
N LYS A 166 -34.90 0.00 17.44
CA LYS A 166 -34.12 0.68 16.40
C LYS A 166 -32.70 0.96 16.86
N LEU A 167 -32.54 1.52 18.06
CA LEU A 167 -31.23 1.87 18.61
C LEU A 167 -30.37 0.64 18.88
N THR A 168 -30.94 -0.44 19.42
CA THR A 168 -30.20 -1.68 19.66
C THR A 168 -29.76 -2.34 18.36
N LEU A 169 -30.61 -2.35 17.32
CA LEU A 169 -30.25 -2.86 15.99
C LEU A 169 -29.11 -2.04 15.34
N ILE A 170 -29.16 -0.71 15.43
CA ILE A 170 -28.08 0.16 14.94
C ILE A 170 -26.77 -0.11 15.71
N ALA A 171 -26.83 -0.17 17.03
CA ALA A 171 -25.65 -0.45 17.85
C ALA A 171 -25.04 -1.83 17.54
N ALA A 172 -25.88 -2.86 17.36
CA ALA A 172 -25.45 -4.20 16.96
C ALA A 172 -24.80 -4.20 15.57
N ALA A 173 -25.35 -3.44 14.61
CA ALA A 173 -24.77 -3.32 13.28
C ALA A 173 -23.40 -2.64 13.28
N ILE A 174 -23.24 -1.56 14.05
CA ILE A 174 -21.95 -0.88 14.22
C ILE A 174 -20.94 -1.80 14.90
N ALA A 175 -21.32 -2.48 15.99
CA ALA A 175 -20.44 -3.39 16.70
C ALA A 175 -19.96 -4.54 15.79
N THR A 176 -20.87 -5.14 15.02
CA THR A 176 -20.55 -6.22 14.06
C THR A 176 -19.61 -5.73 12.97
N ALA A 177 -19.80 -4.52 12.45
CA ALA A 177 -18.93 -3.93 11.45
C ALA A 177 -17.51 -3.67 12.00
N LEU A 178 -17.39 -3.16 13.23
CA LEU A 178 -16.10 -2.94 13.90
C LEU A 178 -15.34 -4.25 14.12
N VAL A 179 -16.04 -5.30 14.58
CA VAL A 179 -15.45 -6.63 14.74
C VAL A 179 -15.01 -7.20 13.39
N GLY A 180 -15.85 -7.10 12.36
CA GLY A 180 -15.52 -7.52 10.99
C GLY A 180 -14.30 -6.79 10.42
N LEU A 181 -14.17 -5.49 10.71
CA LEU A 181 -12.99 -4.70 10.31
C LEU A 181 -11.73 -5.15 11.05
N ALA A 182 -11.82 -5.37 12.37
CA ALA A 182 -10.69 -5.82 13.19
C ALA A 182 -10.19 -7.20 12.76
N VAL A 183 -11.10 -8.18 12.63
CA VAL A 183 -10.79 -9.54 12.16
C VAL A 183 -10.27 -9.50 10.72
N GLY A 184 -10.91 -8.73 9.84
CA GLY A 184 -10.49 -8.57 8.45
C GLY A 184 -9.09 -7.95 8.32
N ARG A 185 -8.74 -7.00 9.20
CA ARG A 185 -7.40 -6.41 9.27
C ARG A 185 -6.36 -7.43 9.71
N LEU A 186 -6.61 -8.13 10.82
CA LEU A 186 -5.72 -9.18 11.33
C LEU A 186 -5.49 -10.29 10.30
N ALA A 187 -6.56 -10.83 9.72
CA ALA A 187 -6.49 -11.87 8.71
C ALA A 187 -5.72 -11.41 7.45
N SER A 188 -5.99 -10.18 6.97
CA SER A 188 -5.25 -9.62 5.82
C SER A 188 -3.76 -9.47 6.14
N THR A 189 -3.41 -8.99 7.33
CA THR A 189 -1.99 -8.82 7.72
C THR A 189 -1.27 -10.16 7.87
N LEU A 190 -1.90 -11.18 8.45
CA LEU A 190 -1.28 -12.49 8.58
C LEU A 190 -1.11 -13.17 7.22
N ALA A 191 -2.13 -13.13 6.37
CA ALA A 191 -2.12 -13.80 5.07
C ALA A 191 -1.12 -13.15 4.08
N LEU A 192 -0.95 -11.83 4.13
CA LEU A 192 -0.09 -11.10 3.18
C LEU A 192 1.33 -10.86 3.68
N ARG A 193 1.64 -11.12 4.96
CA ARG A 193 2.98 -10.96 5.53
C ARG A 193 4.07 -11.71 4.73
N PRO A 194 3.87 -12.96 4.26
CA PRO A 194 4.88 -13.67 3.49
C PRO A 194 5.22 -13.01 2.14
N LEU A 195 4.27 -12.31 1.51
CA LEU A 195 4.51 -11.60 0.25
C LEU A 195 5.41 -10.38 0.44
N ALA A 196 5.30 -9.70 1.59
CA ALA A 196 6.21 -8.60 1.93
C ALA A 196 7.65 -9.12 2.11
N GLU A 197 7.81 -10.31 2.69
CA GLU A 197 9.12 -10.96 2.81
C GLU A 197 9.68 -11.37 1.45
N LEU A 198 8.86 -11.91 0.55
CA LEU A 198 9.23 -12.21 -0.84
C LEU A 198 9.80 -10.97 -1.55
N ASN A 199 9.11 -9.84 -1.49
CA ASN A 199 9.59 -8.59 -2.09
C ASN A 199 10.94 -8.15 -1.50
N ARG A 200 11.08 -8.22 -0.17
CA ARG A 200 12.33 -7.84 0.51
C ARG A 200 13.52 -8.72 0.10
N VAL A 201 13.31 -10.03 -0.02
CA VAL A 201 14.36 -10.98 -0.42
C VAL A 201 14.68 -10.84 -1.91
N ALA A 202 13.67 -10.69 -2.77
CA ALA A 202 13.88 -10.45 -4.20
C ALA A 202 14.69 -9.17 -4.47
N ASP A 203 14.36 -8.09 -3.76
CA ASP A 203 15.08 -6.82 -3.81
C ASP A 203 16.51 -6.93 -3.24
N ALA A 204 16.74 -7.78 -2.24
CA ALA A 204 18.09 -8.11 -1.77
C ALA A 204 18.92 -8.86 -2.84
N VAL A 205 18.34 -9.86 -3.50
CA VAL A 205 18.98 -10.59 -4.61
C VAL A 205 19.29 -9.66 -5.78
N ALA A 206 18.35 -8.76 -6.14
CA ALA A 206 18.55 -7.77 -7.20
C ALA A 206 19.70 -6.78 -6.90
N ARG A 207 19.97 -6.49 -5.62
CA ARG A 207 21.12 -5.70 -5.16
C ARG A 207 22.40 -6.52 -4.96
N GLY A 208 22.45 -7.76 -5.43
CA GLY A 208 23.65 -8.61 -5.39
C GLY A 208 23.82 -9.48 -4.14
N LYS A 209 22.85 -9.50 -3.22
CA LYS A 209 22.86 -10.48 -2.10
C LYS A 209 22.31 -11.83 -2.58
N LEU A 210 23.11 -12.54 -3.36
CA LEU A 210 22.73 -13.79 -4.03
C LEU A 210 22.52 -14.97 -3.06
N ASP A 211 22.95 -14.86 -1.81
CA ASP A 211 22.77 -15.84 -0.73
C ASP A 211 21.43 -15.71 -0.01
N ALA A 212 20.65 -14.65 -0.28
CA ALA A 212 19.36 -14.42 0.35
C ALA A 212 18.35 -15.52 -0.06
N ARG A 213 17.59 -16.03 0.91
CA ARG A 213 16.61 -17.12 0.73
C ARG A 213 15.33 -16.84 1.50
N LEU A 214 14.23 -17.44 1.03
CA LEU A 214 12.95 -17.45 1.72
C LEU A 214 12.89 -18.62 2.70
N LEU A 215 12.47 -18.37 3.94
CA LEU A 215 12.40 -19.40 5.00
C LEU A 215 11.10 -20.21 4.95
N ALA A 216 10.07 -19.71 4.28
CA ALA A 216 8.71 -20.28 4.27
C ALA A 216 8.52 -21.47 3.31
N GLU A 217 9.53 -22.32 3.09
CA GLU A 217 9.43 -23.45 2.15
C GLU A 217 8.43 -24.53 2.59
N GLN A 218 8.17 -24.66 3.89
CA GLN A 218 7.24 -25.65 4.45
C GLN A 218 5.79 -25.15 4.50
N ASP A 219 5.53 -23.92 4.07
CA ASP A 219 4.18 -23.37 4.01
C ASP A 219 3.34 -24.14 2.99
N ARG A 220 2.09 -24.46 3.34
CA ARG A 220 1.19 -25.27 2.50
C ARG A 220 0.82 -24.54 1.21
N ASP A 221 0.58 -23.24 1.30
CA ASP A 221 0.03 -22.44 0.20
C ASP A 221 1.16 -21.73 -0.57
N LEU A 222 2.21 -21.31 0.14
CA LEU A 222 3.31 -20.52 -0.42
C LEU A 222 4.63 -21.28 -0.56
N GLY A 223 4.76 -22.47 0.02
CA GLY A 223 6.02 -23.23 0.01
C GLY A 223 6.49 -23.60 -1.39
N GLY A 224 5.56 -23.83 -2.33
CA GLY A 224 5.88 -24.05 -3.74
C GLY A 224 6.57 -22.85 -4.39
N LEU A 225 6.08 -21.64 -4.11
CA LEU A 225 6.67 -20.39 -4.60
C LEU A 225 8.03 -20.14 -3.96
N ALA A 226 8.15 -20.34 -2.64
CA ALA A 226 9.40 -20.19 -1.92
C ALA A 226 10.50 -21.12 -2.47
N ARG A 227 10.17 -22.40 -2.71
CA ARG A 227 11.09 -23.37 -3.33
C ARG A 227 11.50 -22.96 -4.74
N SER A 228 10.56 -22.52 -5.57
CA SER A 228 10.85 -22.07 -6.94
C SER A 228 11.77 -20.84 -6.94
N PHE A 229 11.51 -19.86 -6.09
CA PHE A 229 12.37 -18.69 -5.93
C PHE A 229 13.78 -19.09 -5.46
N ASN A 230 13.89 -19.92 -4.42
CA ASN A 230 15.18 -20.37 -3.88
C ASN A 230 15.99 -21.18 -4.91
N GLN A 231 15.31 -21.97 -5.76
CA GLN A 231 15.95 -22.67 -6.89
C GLN A 231 16.50 -21.69 -7.93
N THR A 232 15.73 -20.67 -8.31
CA THR A 232 16.19 -19.63 -9.25
C THR A 232 17.36 -18.84 -8.67
N ALA A 233 17.29 -18.42 -7.41
CA ALA A 233 18.37 -17.74 -6.73
C ALA A 233 19.65 -18.60 -6.69
N SER A 234 19.52 -19.89 -6.36
CA SER A 234 20.65 -20.83 -6.35
C SER A 234 21.22 -21.11 -7.75
N ALA A 235 20.38 -21.09 -8.79
CA ALA A 235 20.84 -21.21 -10.17
C ALA A 235 21.62 -19.96 -10.63
N LEU A 236 21.13 -18.78 -10.25
CA LEU A 236 21.81 -17.50 -10.52
C LEU A 236 23.16 -17.43 -9.81
N GLU A 237 23.20 -17.75 -8.51
CA GLU A 237 24.44 -17.79 -7.71
C GLU A 237 25.48 -18.73 -8.34
N ARG A 238 25.07 -19.94 -8.73
CA ARG A 238 25.97 -20.89 -9.42
C ARG A 238 26.50 -20.37 -10.75
N ARG A 239 25.68 -19.64 -11.53
CA ARG A 239 26.12 -19.04 -12.79
C ARG A 239 27.14 -17.94 -12.54
N VAL A 240 26.86 -17.00 -11.64
CA VAL A 240 27.79 -15.92 -11.29
C VAL A 240 29.12 -16.47 -10.78
N ALA A 241 29.09 -17.50 -9.91
CA ALA A 241 30.31 -18.16 -9.44
C ALA A 241 31.05 -18.95 -10.53
N ALA A 242 30.35 -19.48 -11.52
CA ALA A 242 30.97 -20.14 -12.67
C ALA A 242 31.66 -19.13 -13.59
N ASP A 243 31.01 -18.00 -13.89
CA ASP A 243 31.56 -16.93 -14.72
C ASP A 243 32.82 -16.32 -14.07
N ALA A 244 32.81 -16.10 -12.75
CA ALA A 244 33.97 -15.61 -12.00
C ALA A 244 35.15 -16.60 -12.02
N ARG A 245 34.88 -17.91 -11.86
CA ARG A 245 35.92 -18.95 -11.96
C ARG A 245 36.48 -19.04 -13.37
N PHE A 246 35.62 -19.05 -14.38
CA PHE A 246 36.04 -19.07 -15.78
C PHE A 246 36.96 -17.89 -16.13
N ALA A 247 36.61 -16.68 -15.68
CA ALA A 247 37.48 -15.51 -15.84
C ALA A 247 38.84 -15.69 -15.15
N GLY A 248 38.85 -16.26 -13.94
CA GLY A 248 40.06 -16.61 -13.21
C GLY A 248 40.93 -17.61 -13.97
N ASP A 249 40.35 -18.70 -14.46
CA ASP A 249 41.06 -19.76 -15.17
C ASP A 249 41.65 -19.26 -16.50
N VAL A 250 40.85 -18.55 -17.30
CA VAL A 250 41.32 -17.90 -18.54
C VAL A 250 42.46 -16.93 -18.23
N SER A 251 42.43 -16.24 -17.08
CA SER A 251 43.54 -15.36 -16.67
C SER A 251 44.85 -16.09 -16.49
N HIS A 252 44.81 -17.25 -15.83
CA HIS A 252 45.99 -18.03 -15.53
C HIS A 252 46.53 -18.71 -16.79
N GLU A 253 45.65 -19.25 -17.62
CA GLU A 253 46.01 -19.93 -18.87
C GLU A 253 46.58 -18.97 -19.93
N LEU A 254 46.13 -17.70 -19.98
CA LEU A 254 46.70 -16.71 -20.90
C LEU A 254 48.01 -16.09 -20.40
N ARG A 255 48.20 -15.96 -19.08
CA ARG A 255 49.40 -15.32 -18.51
C ARG A 255 50.67 -16.10 -18.83
N THR A 256 50.64 -17.42 -18.68
CA THR A 256 51.81 -18.29 -18.86
C THR A 256 52.41 -18.22 -20.27
N PRO A 257 51.66 -18.46 -21.37
CA PRO A 257 52.20 -18.38 -22.73
C PRO A 257 52.66 -16.97 -23.07
N LEU A 258 51.96 -15.95 -22.56
CA LEU A 258 52.32 -14.55 -22.79
C LEU A 258 53.65 -14.19 -22.13
N MET A 259 53.89 -14.62 -20.89
CA MET A 259 55.19 -14.41 -20.23
C MET A 259 56.32 -15.13 -20.96
N THR A 260 56.08 -16.32 -21.50
CA THR A 260 57.05 -17.03 -22.34
C THR A 260 57.39 -16.25 -23.61
N MET A 261 56.38 -15.70 -24.30
CA MET A 261 56.58 -14.86 -25.49
C MET A 261 57.36 -13.59 -25.13
N LEU A 262 57.01 -12.91 -24.04
CA LEU A 262 57.72 -11.71 -23.57
C LEU A 262 59.16 -12.00 -23.18
N ASN A 263 59.45 -13.10 -22.48
CA ASN A 263 60.81 -13.49 -22.13
C ASN A 263 61.65 -13.78 -23.38
N SER A 264 61.06 -14.49 -24.35
CA SER A 264 61.72 -14.75 -25.65
C SER A 264 61.99 -13.43 -26.39
N MET A 265 61.02 -12.52 -26.38
CA MET A 265 61.14 -11.20 -26.97
C MET A 265 62.24 -10.37 -26.30
N GLN A 266 62.31 -10.38 -24.96
CA GLN A 266 63.34 -9.69 -24.20
C GLN A 266 64.73 -10.25 -24.52
N LEU A 267 64.86 -11.58 -24.68
CA LEU A 267 66.12 -12.20 -25.08
C LEU A 267 66.56 -11.72 -26.48
N ILE A 268 65.63 -11.64 -27.43
CA ILE A 268 65.89 -11.11 -28.78
C ILE A 268 66.29 -9.64 -28.72
N GLN A 269 65.60 -8.83 -27.92
CA GLN A 269 65.92 -7.41 -27.74
C GLN A 269 67.29 -7.19 -27.07
N ASN A 270 67.68 -8.04 -26.12
CA ASN A 270 69.00 -7.96 -25.48
C ASN A 270 70.15 -8.19 -26.48
N HIS A 271 69.91 -8.95 -27.55
CA HIS A 271 70.86 -9.21 -28.64
C HIS A 271 70.57 -8.35 -29.88
N ARG A 272 69.87 -7.22 -29.74
CA ARG A 272 69.45 -6.34 -30.85
C ARG A 272 70.60 -5.91 -31.76
N ALA A 273 71.79 -5.69 -31.21
CA ALA A 273 72.97 -5.27 -31.97
C ALA A 273 73.41 -6.34 -33.00
N GLU A 274 73.12 -7.61 -32.73
CA GLU A 274 73.47 -8.77 -33.56
C GLU A 274 72.41 -9.04 -34.65
N LEU A 275 71.21 -8.44 -34.54
CA LEU A 275 70.16 -8.60 -35.53
C LEU A 275 70.48 -7.85 -36.84
N PRO A 276 70.21 -8.46 -38.01
CA PRO A 276 70.28 -7.76 -39.30
C PRO A 276 69.39 -6.52 -39.31
N ALA A 277 69.85 -5.43 -39.95
CA ALA A 277 69.13 -4.16 -39.97
C ALA A 277 67.66 -4.29 -40.46
N ALA A 278 67.41 -5.18 -41.42
CA ALA A 278 66.08 -5.41 -42.00
C ALA A 278 65.04 -6.00 -41.03
N VAL A 279 65.46 -6.63 -39.92
CA VAL A 279 64.54 -7.27 -38.96
C VAL A 279 64.45 -6.55 -37.61
N ARG A 280 65.26 -5.52 -37.36
CA ARG A 280 65.23 -4.76 -36.10
C ARG A 280 63.88 -4.08 -35.85
N GLU A 281 63.39 -3.35 -36.85
CA GLU A 281 62.10 -2.65 -36.78
C GLU A 281 60.90 -3.62 -36.65
N PRO A 282 60.78 -4.71 -37.44
CA PRO A 282 59.75 -5.73 -37.23
C PRO A 282 59.75 -6.36 -35.83
N VAL A 283 60.94 -6.61 -35.26
CA VAL A 283 61.11 -7.18 -33.92
C VAL A 283 60.66 -6.18 -32.84
N GLU A 284 60.98 -4.89 -32.99
CA GLU A 284 60.48 -3.84 -32.09
C GLU A 284 58.96 -3.73 -32.13
N LEU A 285 58.36 -3.71 -33.32
CA LEU A 285 56.90 -3.70 -33.49
C LEU A 285 56.23 -4.91 -32.84
N LEU A 286 56.80 -6.11 -33.00
CA LEU A 286 56.28 -7.32 -32.36
C LEU A 286 56.37 -7.26 -30.83
N GLY A 287 57.45 -6.68 -30.29
CA GLY A 287 57.61 -6.46 -28.86
C GLY A 287 56.54 -5.51 -28.31
N ASP A 288 56.29 -4.41 -29.02
CA ASP A 288 55.24 -3.46 -28.67
C ASP A 288 53.84 -4.10 -28.72
N ASP A 289 53.55 -4.92 -29.73
CA ASP A 289 52.28 -5.62 -29.87
C ASP A 289 52.07 -6.69 -28.79
N LEU A 290 53.12 -7.41 -28.39
CA LEU A 290 53.07 -8.36 -27.26
C LEU A 290 52.82 -7.67 -25.93
N ASP A 291 53.45 -6.52 -25.71
CA ASP A 291 53.24 -5.72 -24.50
C ASP A 291 51.81 -5.14 -24.45
N ARG A 292 51.29 -4.71 -25.60
CA ARG A 292 49.89 -4.30 -25.77
C ARG A 292 48.93 -5.44 -25.49
N PHE A 293 49.22 -6.64 -26.00
CA PHE A 293 48.41 -7.83 -25.77
C PHE A 293 48.41 -8.23 -24.28
N ARG A 294 49.55 -8.08 -23.58
CA ARG A 294 49.62 -8.26 -22.12
C ARG A 294 48.63 -7.36 -21.40
N ARG A 295 48.71 -6.05 -21.68
CA ARG A 295 47.85 -5.05 -21.05
C ARG A 295 46.38 -5.34 -21.30
N LEU A 296 46.04 -5.65 -22.55
CA LEU A 296 44.69 -6.07 -22.95
C LEU A 296 44.12 -7.23 -22.14
N VAL A 297 44.90 -8.31 -22.03
CA VAL A 297 44.47 -9.51 -21.32
C VAL A 297 44.29 -9.16 -19.84
N ILE A 298 45.24 -8.48 -19.22
CA ILE A 298 45.15 -8.07 -17.81
C ILE A 298 43.91 -7.20 -17.56
N ASP A 299 43.67 -6.21 -18.42
CA ASP A 299 42.55 -5.27 -18.31
C ASP A 299 41.20 -5.96 -18.50
N LEU A 300 41.08 -6.86 -19.50
CA LEU A 300 39.86 -7.63 -19.74
C LEU A 300 39.52 -8.54 -18.55
N LEU A 301 40.53 -9.18 -17.97
CA LEU A 301 40.38 -10.08 -16.84
C LEU A 301 40.04 -9.35 -15.54
N GLU A 302 40.57 -8.14 -15.36
CA GLU A 302 40.21 -7.29 -14.22
C GLU A 302 38.75 -6.84 -14.32
N ILE A 303 38.29 -6.42 -15.50
CA ILE A 303 36.88 -6.09 -15.74
C ILE A 303 35.97 -7.28 -15.43
N SER A 304 36.39 -8.50 -15.78
CA SER A 304 35.61 -9.72 -15.57
C SER A 304 35.62 -10.22 -14.12
N ARG A 305 36.69 -9.98 -13.35
CA ARG A 305 36.77 -10.35 -11.93
C ARG A 305 35.87 -9.48 -11.06
N ASP A 306 35.75 -8.21 -11.39
CA ASP A 306 34.92 -7.26 -10.65
C ASP A 306 33.41 -7.49 -10.85
N ASP A 307 32.98 -8.20 -11.89
CA ASP A 307 31.57 -8.57 -12.10
C ASP A 307 31.10 -9.69 -11.13
N GLY A 308 32.04 -10.40 -10.49
CA GLY A 308 31.78 -11.56 -9.62
C GLY A 308 31.55 -11.25 -8.13
N GLY A 309 31.44 -9.96 -7.74
CA GLY A 309 31.16 -9.59 -6.35
C GLY A 309 32.37 -9.63 -5.41
N ASP A 310 33.57 -9.32 -5.92
CA ASP A 310 34.72 -9.05 -5.05
C ASP A 310 34.37 -7.88 -4.11
N ARG A 311 34.38 -8.16 -2.80
CA ARG A 311 33.97 -7.21 -1.77
C ARG A 311 34.98 -6.07 -1.60
N GLY A 312 36.18 -6.19 -2.18
CA GLY A 312 37.28 -5.26 -1.99
C GLY A 312 37.69 -5.18 -0.52
N SER A 313 38.86 -4.60 -0.25
CA SER A 313 39.26 -4.25 1.11
C SER A 313 39.18 -2.75 1.25
N ARG A 314 38.18 -2.23 1.96
CA ARG A 314 38.13 -0.79 2.30
C ARG A 314 39.00 -0.55 3.52
N GLU A 315 40.03 0.27 3.34
CA GLU A 315 40.90 0.74 4.42
C GLU A 315 40.88 2.27 4.50
N ILE A 316 41.33 2.85 5.61
CA ILE A 316 41.46 4.30 5.74
C ILE A 316 42.72 4.74 4.98
N VAL A 317 42.53 5.46 3.89
CA VAL A 317 43.60 5.90 2.99
C VAL A 317 43.72 7.42 3.03
N ARG A 318 44.94 7.95 3.21
CA ARG A 318 45.25 9.37 2.97
C ARG A 318 45.35 9.60 1.45
N ILE A 319 44.41 10.35 0.89
CA ILE A 319 44.28 10.47 -0.57
C ILE A 319 45.45 11.24 -1.18
N ALA A 320 45.91 12.31 -0.53
CA ALA A 320 47.07 13.08 -0.97
C ALA A 320 48.31 12.19 -1.18
N ASP A 321 48.64 11.33 -0.22
CA ASP A 321 49.78 10.42 -0.32
C ASP A 321 49.61 9.40 -1.45
N LEU A 322 48.42 8.82 -1.58
CA LEU A 322 48.13 7.82 -2.60
C LEU A 322 48.28 8.42 -3.99
N VAL A 323 47.67 9.58 -4.21
CA VAL A 323 47.73 10.26 -5.50
C VAL A 323 49.16 10.65 -5.83
N ARG A 324 49.88 11.24 -4.87
CA ARG A 324 51.30 11.60 -5.03
C ARG A 324 52.15 10.39 -5.39
N ALA A 325 52.04 9.31 -4.62
CA ALA A 325 52.81 8.09 -4.86
C ALA A 325 52.49 7.45 -6.22
N ALA A 326 51.22 7.36 -6.59
CA ALA A 326 50.81 6.73 -7.85
C ALA A 326 51.13 7.62 -9.06
N ALA A 327 50.77 8.90 -9.03
CA ALA A 327 50.96 9.81 -10.15
C ALA A 327 52.44 10.07 -10.44
N ASP A 328 53.24 10.35 -9.41
CA ASP A 328 54.66 10.69 -9.61
C ASP A 328 55.47 9.45 -10.06
N ALA A 329 55.12 8.26 -9.55
CA ALA A 329 55.74 7.01 -10.00
C ALA A 329 55.40 6.71 -11.47
N THR A 330 54.14 6.88 -11.88
CA THR A 330 53.71 6.64 -13.26
C THR A 330 54.28 7.68 -14.23
N ALA A 331 54.32 8.96 -13.85
CA ALA A 331 54.90 10.02 -14.67
C ALA A 331 56.44 10.02 -14.70
N GLY A 332 57.07 9.28 -13.79
CA GLY A 332 58.53 9.26 -13.59
C GLY A 332 59.12 10.59 -13.10
N ARG A 333 58.27 11.52 -12.63
CA ARG A 333 58.63 12.87 -12.17
C ARG A 333 57.53 13.41 -11.26
N GLU A 334 57.86 14.42 -10.46
CA GLU A 334 56.89 15.10 -9.60
C GLU A 334 55.89 15.89 -10.47
N VAL A 335 54.64 15.46 -10.47
CA VAL A 335 53.52 16.09 -11.22
C VAL A 335 52.36 16.47 -10.31
N THR A 336 52.43 16.07 -9.03
CA THR A 336 51.32 16.21 -8.10
C THR A 336 51.33 17.54 -7.36
N THR A 337 50.18 18.21 -7.30
CA THR A 337 49.94 19.38 -6.46
C THR A 337 48.75 19.09 -5.55
N VAL A 338 48.92 19.31 -4.26
CA VAL A 338 47.89 19.07 -3.24
C VAL A 338 47.57 20.38 -2.55
N GLU A 339 46.29 20.69 -2.44
CA GLU A 339 45.85 21.85 -1.65
C GLU A 339 46.02 21.62 -0.15
N PRO A 340 46.34 22.67 0.64
CA PRO A 340 46.54 22.53 2.08
C PRO A 340 45.37 21.86 2.82
N GLU A 341 44.13 22.11 2.37
CA GLU A 341 42.93 21.51 2.96
C GLU A 341 42.78 20.01 2.62
N ALA A 342 43.40 19.55 1.53
CA ALA A 342 43.37 18.16 1.08
C ALA A 342 44.47 17.28 1.68
N GLU A 343 45.54 17.87 2.21
CA GLU A 343 46.74 17.17 2.71
C GLU A 343 46.41 16.15 3.82
N GLY A 344 45.40 16.45 4.65
CA GLY A 344 44.95 15.61 5.76
C GLY A 344 43.74 14.70 5.46
N LEU A 345 43.18 14.75 4.24
CA LEU A 345 41.93 14.05 3.93
C LEU A 345 42.13 12.54 3.88
N THR A 346 41.25 11.82 4.58
CA THR A 346 41.19 10.36 4.60
C THR A 346 39.85 9.85 4.11
N LEU A 347 39.86 8.77 3.32
CA LEU A 347 38.66 8.09 2.83
C LEU A 347 38.72 6.60 3.18
N GLN A 348 37.54 5.98 3.38
CA GLN A 348 37.44 4.53 3.32
C GLN A 348 37.40 4.07 1.86
N ALA A 349 38.53 3.57 1.38
CA ALA A 349 38.69 3.16 -0.01
C ALA A 349 39.52 1.88 -0.13
N ASP A 350 39.29 1.14 -1.21
CA ASP A 350 40.23 0.18 -1.75
C ASP A 350 41.42 0.91 -2.39
N LYS A 351 42.56 0.89 -1.68
CA LYS A 351 43.81 1.54 -2.10
C LYS A 351 44.26 1.11 -3.50
N ARG A 352 44.22 -0.20 -3.79
CA ARG A 352 44.71 -0.76 -5.06
C ARG A 352 43.88 -0.25 -6.24
N ARG A 353 42.55 -0.17 -6.09
CA ARG A 353 41.66 0.35 -7.13
C ARG A 353 41.93 1.82 -7.44
N LEU A 354 42.13 2.64 -6.40
CA LEU A 354 42.44 4.06 -6.56
C LEU A 354 43.82 4.28 -7.16
N GLU A 355 44.86 3.56 -6.73
CA GLU A 355 46.20 3.62 -7.35
C GLU A 355 46.10 3.37 -8.86
N ARG A 356 45.27 2.40 -9.26
CA ARG A 356 45.06 2.08 -10.66
C ARG A 356 44.26 3.12 -11.42
N VAL A 357 43.29 3.79 -10.76
CA VAL A 357 42.59 4.94 -11.36
C VAL A 357 43.60 6.04 -11.72
N ILE A 358 44.48 6.39 -10.79
CA ILE A 358 45.48 7.43 -11.01
C ILE A 358 46.49 7.01 -12.07
N ALA A 359 47.04 5.80 -11.98
CA ALA A 359 47.98 5.28 -12.97
C ALA A 359 47.39 5.28 -14.38
N ASN A 360 46.16 4.78 -14.57
CA ASN A 360 45.52 4.75 -15.89
C ASN A 360 45.29 6.15 -16.47
N LEU A 361 44.92 7.13 -15.64
CA LEU A 361 44.71 8.51 -16.10
C LEU A 361 46.04 9.17 -16.50
N VAL A 362 47.10 8.96 -15.72
CA VAL A 362 48.43 9.51 -16.01
C VAL A 362 49.08 8.82 -17.21
N GLU A 363 49.01 7.49 -17.31
CA GLU A 363 49.45 6.73 -18.50
C GLU A 363 48.73 7.20 -19.76
N ASN A 364 47.41 7.45 -19.68
CA ASN A 364 46.66 7.98 -20.81
C ASN A 364 47.16 9.38 -21.21
N ALA A 365 47.49 10.24 -20.25
CA ALA A 365 48.05 11.56 -20.53
C ALA A 365 49.45 11.48 -21.19
N GLU A 366 50.33 10.60 -20.67
CA GLU A 366 51.68 10.38 -21.20
C GLU A 366 51.68 9.75 -22.60
N ASP A 367 50.97 8.64 -22.77
CA ASP A 367 51.04 7.83 -23.99
C ASP A 367 50.22 8.42 -25.15
N HIS A 368 49.17 9.19 -24.85
CA HIS A 368 48.15 9.55 -25.85
C HIS A 368 47.84 11.05 -25.94
N ALA A 369 48.28 11.87 -24.98
CA ALA A 369 47.90 13.28 -24.92
C ALA A 369 49.07 14.21 -24.61
N GLY A 370 50.26 13.91 -25.17
CA GLY A 370 51.40 14.85 -25.17
C GLY A 370 52.02 15.10 -23.79
N GLY A 371 51.77 14.22 -22.81
CA GLY A 371 52.34 14.26 -21.47
C GLY A 371 51.36 14.74 -20.39
N CYS A 372 51.53 14.22 -19.17
CA CYS A 372 50.84 14.71 -17.98
C CYS A 372 51.35 16.11 -17.60
N LYS A 373 50.46 17.09 -17.51
CA LYS A 373 50.76 18.48 -17.13
C LYS A 373 50.60 18.76 -15.65
N GLY A 374 49.83 17.93 -14.95
CA GLY A 374 49.70 18.00 -13.51
C GLY A 374 48.58 17.12 -12.98
N VAL A 375 48.74 16.71 -11.73
CA VAL A 375 47.70 16.03 -10.97
C VAL A 375 47.36 16.88 -9.75
N GLY A 376 46.15 17.40 -9.70
CA GLY A 376 45.64 18.22 -8.61
C GLY A 376 44.83 17.39 -7.62
N VAL A 377 44.97 17.66 -6.32
CA VAL A 377 44.11 17.11 -5.27
C VAL A 377 43.57 18.27 -4.45
N GLU A 378 42.25 18.41 -4.46
CA GLU A 378 41.53 19.53 -3.86
C GLU A 378 40.44 18.99 -2.92
N ALA A 379 40.18 19.71 -1.83
CA ALA A 379 39.06 19.42 -0.95
C ALA A 379 37.80 20.03 -1.58
N GLY A 380 36.81 19.22 -1.95
CA GLY A 380 35.69 19.74 -2.73
C GLY A 380 34.56 18.75 -2.99
N GLY A 381 33.40 19.30 -3.39
CA GLY A 381 32.19 18.52 -3.65
C GLY A 381 31.67 17.83 -2.39
N LEU A 382 31.58 16.49 -2.43
CA LEU A 382 31.16 15.65 -1.30
C LEU A 382 32.34 15.01 -0.55
N GLY A 383 33.59 15.31 -0.92
CA GLY A 383 34.78 14.76 -0.28
C GLY A 383 36.07 15.29 -0.89
N VAL A 384 36.62 14.59 -1.88
CA VAL A 384 37.87 14.98 -2.57
C VAL A 384 37.65 15.04 -4.07
N ILE A 385 38.29 16.02 -4.71
CA ILE A 385 38.34 16.16 -6.16
C ILE A 385 39.79 15.93 -6.60
N ILE A 386 39.98 15.03 -7.55
CA ILE A 386 41.27 14.71 -8.15
C ILE A 386 41.21 15.10 -9.61
N THR A 387 42.11 15.97 -10.06
CA THR A 387 42.17 16.41 -11.45
C THR A 387 43.44 15.92 -12.13
N VAL A 388 43.33 15.38 -13.34
CA VAL A 388 44.49 15.02 -14.18
C VAL A 388 44.45 15.81 -15.48
N ASP A 389 45.49 16.60 -15.70
CA ASP A 389 45.62 17.53 -16.83
C ASP A 389 46.58 16.97 -17.89
N ASP A 390 46.17 16.99 -19.15
CA ASP A 390 47.01 16.59 -20.29
C ASP A 390 47.36 17.75 -21.24
N ALA A 391 48.22 17.46 -22.23
CA ALA A 391 48.69 18.40 -23.25
C ALA A 391 48.06 18.16 -24.63
N GLY A 392 47.01 17.33 -24.70
CA GLY A 392 46.46 16.84 -25.95
C GLY A 392 45.62 17.89 -26.70
N PRO A 393 44.99 17.50 -27.81
CA PRO A 393 44.04 18.36 -28.51
C PRO A 393 42.74 18.60 -27.73
N GLY A 394 42.55 17.92 -26.58
CA GLY A 394 41.28 17.87 -25.86
C GLY A 394 40.32 16.83 -26.44
N ILE A 395 39.12 16.75 -25.84
CA ILE A 395 38.08 15.79 -26.24
C ILE A 395 36.83 16.55 -26.66
N ALA A 396 36.34 16.25 -27.87
CA ALA A 396 35.11 16.78 -28.44
C ALA A 396 33.91 16.51 -27.51
N ALA A 397 32.97 17.46 -27.41
CA ALA A 397 31.90 17.41 -26.42
C ALA A 397 31.04 16.14 -26.54
N GLU A 398 30.87 15.66 -27.77
CA GLU A 398 30.07 14.49 -28.14
C GLU A 398 30.72 13.17 -27.68
N ASP A 399 32.05 13.16 -27.55
CA ASP A 399 32.81 11.97 -27.17
C ASP A 399 33.06 11.87 -25.65
N ARG A 400 32.85 12.96 -24.89
CA ARG A 400 33.19 13.04 -23.45
C ARG A 400 32.52 11.98 -22.59
N THR A 401 31.34 11.50 -22.96
CA THR A 401 30.65 10.41 -22.24
C THR A 401 31.08 9.04 -22.77
N ARG A 402 31.30 8.92 -24.09
CA ARG A 402 31.61 7.64 -24.74
C ARG A 402 33.00 7.11 -24.44
N ILE A 403 33.97 7.98 -24.15
CA ILE A 403 35.34 7.55 -23.80
C ILE A 403 35.42 6.69 -22.52
N PHE A 404 34.39 6.73 -21.68
CA PHE A 404 34.31 5.90 -20.47
C PHE A 404 33.61 4.55 -20.72
N GLU A 405 33.08 4.31 -21.92
CA GLU A 405 32.53 3.02 -22.34
C GLU A 405 33.63 2.04 -22.73
N ARG A 406 33.33 0.73 -22.67
CA ARG A 406 34.26 -0.32 -23.10
C ARG A 406 34.58 -0.15 -24.58
N PHE A 407 35.87 -0.05 -24.92
CA PHE A 407 36.36 0.18 -26.29
C PHE A 407 35.99 1.57 -26.87
N GLY A 408 35.53 2.50 -26.02
CA GLY A 408 35.23 3.87 -26.43
C GLY A 408 36.49 4.61 -26.86
N ARG A 409 36.47 5.18 -28.07
CA ARG A 409 37.50 6.08 -28.61
C ARG A 409 36.82 7.31 -29.22
N GLY A 410 37.41 8.49 -29.03
CA GLY A 410 36.94 9.70 -29.71
C GLY A 410 37.43 9.76 -31.15
N GLU A 411 36.62 10.31 -32.07
CA GLU A 411 36.87 10.29 -33.52
C GLU A 411 38.18 11.00 -33.94
N THR A 412 38.72 11.87 -33.08
CA THR A 412 39.91 12.69 -33.30
C THR A 412 41.23 12.08 -32.81
N SER A 413 41.18 10.92 -32.13
CA SER A 413 42.36 10.21 -31.64
C SER A 413 42.93 9.26 -32.71
N GLY A 414 43.76 9.80 -33.61
CA GLY A 414 44.41 9.02 -34.66
C GLY A 414 45.24 7.84 -34.10
N ARG A 415 45.18 6.67 -34.76
CA ARG A 415 46.03 5.45 -34.68
C ARG A 415 46.91 5.23 -33.42
N GLY A 416 46.44 5.58 -32.23
CA GLY A 416 47.19 5.47 -30.98
C GLY A 416 47.29 4.04 -30.44
N ARG A 417 48.36 3.77 -29.68
CA ARG A 417 48.74 2.46 -29.12
C ARG A 417 47.74 1.88 -28.09
N GLY A 418 46.75 2.62 -27.58
CA GLY A 418 45.81 2.17 -26.55
C GLY A 418 44.60 1.38 -27.07
N VAL A 419 43.93 0.57 -26.24
CA VAL A 419 42.79 -0.29 -26.65
C VAL A 419 41.43 0.21 -26.13
N GLY A 420 41.40 1.33 -25.39
CA GLY A 420 40.16 1.95 -24.92
C GLY A 420 39.50 1.21 -23.75
N LEU A 421 40.28 0.47 -22.96
CA LEU A 421 39.82 -0.18 -21.73
C LEU A 421 40.21 0.59 -20.46
N GLY A 422 41.32 1.33 -20.48
CA GLY A 422 41.83 2.04 -19.29
C GLY A 422 40.82 3.02 -18.69
N LEU A 423 40.19 3.87 -19.50
CA LEU A 423 39.17 4.82 -19.02
C LEU A 423 37.87 4.15 -18.56
N ALA A 424 37.51 3.01 -19.15
CA ALA A 424 36.37 2.20 -18.69
C ALA A 424 36.64 1.55 -17.31
N ILE A 425 37.89 1.11 -17.07
CA ILE A 425 38.33 0.62 -15.75
C ILE A 425 38.28 1.77 -14.73
N VAL A 426 38.77 2.96 -15.11
CA VAL A 426 38.71 4.14 -14.26
C VAL A 426 37.27 4.45 -13.85
N ALA A 427 36.35 4.56 -14.82
CA ALA A 427 34.95 4.87 -14.55
C ALA A 427 34.30 3.84 -13.61
N ARG A 428 34.59 2.55 -13.83
CA ARG A 428 34.10 1.45 -12.99
C ARG A 428 34.63 1.53 -11.56
N HIS A 429 35.93 1.74 -11.37
CA HIS A 429 36.52 1.86 -10.04
C HIS A 429 35.98 3.08 -9.31
N VAL A 430 35.90 4.24 -9.97
CA VAL A 430 35.31 5.45 -9.38
C VAL A 430 33.85 5.23 -8.96
N GLN A 431 33.05 4.56 -9.80
CA GLN A 431 31.67 4.22 -9.48
C GLN A 431 31.55 3.23 -8.30
N TRP A 432 32.49 2.28 -8.17
CA TRP A 432 32.56 1.38 -7.01
C TRP A 432 32.79 2.13 -5.69
N HIS A 433 33.50 3.26 -5.74
CA HIS A 433 33.68 4.20 -4.63
C HIS A 433 32.52 5.20 -4.46
N HIS A 434 31.43 5.05 -5.22
CA HIS A 434 30.31 5.99 -5.28
C HIS A 434 30.72 7.40 -5.74
N GLY A 435 31.82 7.50 -6.47
CA GLY A 435 32.30 8.74 -7.06
C GLY A 435 31.78 8.95 -8.48
N THR A 436 32.17 10.09 -9.05
CA THR A 436 31.91 10.44 -10.44
C THR A 436 33.19 10.80 -11.16
N ILE A 437 33.29 10.44 -12.44
CA ILE A 437 34.36 10.91 -13.33
C ILE A 437 33.77 11.71 -14.48
N GLN A 438 34.42 12.82 -14.81
CA GLN A 438 34.07 13.66 -15.95
C GLN A 438 35.34 14.10 -16.70
N VAL A 439 35.17 14.57 -17.93
CA VAL A 439 36.25 15.21 -18.68
C VAL A 439 35.81 16.59 -19.17
N THR A 440 36.69 17.56 -19.04
CA THR A 440 36.49 18.94 -19.46
C THR A 440 37.70 19.43 -20.25
N THR A 441 37.65 20.66 -20.75
CA THR A 441 38.80 21.28 -21.42
C THR A 441 39.69 21.92 -20.36
N ARG A 442 40.99 21.61 -20.42
CA ARG A 442 41.97 22.19 -19.51
C ARG A 442 42.19 23.68 -19.81
N PRO A 443 42.29 24.55 -18.78
CA PRO A 443 42.76 25.93 -18.95
C PRO A 443 44.17 25.94 -19.56
N GLY A 444 44.31 26.48 -20.78
CA GLY A 444 45.58 26.47 -21.52
C GLY A 444 45.72 25.35 -22.56
N GLY A 445 44.64 24.61 -22.87
CA GLY A 445 44.63 23.54 -23.87
C GLY A 445 44.93 22.17 -23.28
N GLY A 446 44.35 21.12 -23.89
CA GLY A 446 44.31 19.75 -23.35
C GLY A 446 42.94 19.35 -22.80
N ALA A 447 42.86 18.12 -22.31
CA ALA A 447 41.75 17.64 -21.50
C ALA A 447 42.10 17.67 -20.01
N ARG A 448 41.07 17.84 -19.19
CA ARG A 448 41.11 17.72 -17.73
C ARG A 448 40.13 16.64 -17.29
N PHE A 449 40.64 15.54 -16.77
CA PHE A 449 39.84 14.50 -16.14
C PHE A 449 39.60 14.88 -14.68
N ILE A 450 38.36 14.80 -14.21
CA ILE A 450 37.94 15.20 -12.87
C ILE A 450 37.29 13.99 -12.22
N VAL A 451 37.88 13.50 -11.14
CA VAL A 451 37.37 12.39 -10.31
C VAL A 451 36.92 12.96 -8.98
N GLU A 452 35.65 12.80 -8.65
CA GLU A 452 35.07 13.22 -7.37
C GLU A 452 34.74 11.99 -6.54
N LEU A 453 35.24 11.91 -5.31
CA LEU A 453 34.98 10.81 -4.38
C LEU A 453 34.34 11.34 -3.08
N PRO A 454 33.25 10.73 -2.58
CA PRO A 454 32.57 11.19 -1.37
C PRO A 454 33.32 10.80 -0.08
N ALA A 455 33.36 11.71 0.90
CA ALA A 455 34.01 11.51 2.21
C ALA A 455 33.30 10.50 3.13
N LYS A 456 32.00 10.29 2.91
CA LYS A 456 31.19 9.30 3.62
C LYS A 456 30.24 8.61 2.65
N THR A 457 30.35 7.29 2.53
CA THR A 457 29.23 6.47 2.09
C THR A 457 28.36 6.20 3.32
N SER A 458 27.07 6.55 3.27
CA SER A 458 26.11 6.31 4.37
C SER A 458 25.94 4.83 4.70
#